data_AF-A0A4Q3URJ4-F1
#
_entry.id   AF-A0A4Q3URJ4-F1
#
_cell.length_a   1.000
_cell.length_b   1.000
_cell.length_c   1.000
_cell.angle_alpha   90.00
_cell.angle_beta   90.00
_cell.angle_gamma   90.00
#
_symmetry.space_group_name_H-M   'P 1'
#
loop_
_entity.id
_entity.type
_entity.pdbx_description
1 polymer ?
#
loop_
_entity_poly.entity_id
_entity_poly.type
_entity_poly.pdbx_seq_one_letter_code
_entity_poly.pdbx_strand_id
1 'polypeptide(L)'
;MRRIPGFDRTLDAIVDEEEAIWSRFDQTLLAIERMVEGGEPVAETLGLPLAGAIARAKERERQKTEREADDREQLLRHAASNALGSHASAWLYTPPDADAPVVRGRNSKDELSAVLEALEDERRLLAERSAADKLATECRRLLKAEAEKALGPALANPFLNNYDGHLKASPWDICIDKAGLRLARIELVNWIERNKRARRR
;
A
#
# COMPACT_ATOMS: atom_id res chain seq x y z
N MET A 1 45.57 36.94 -58.34
CA MET A 1 44.23 36.33 -58.34
C MET A 1 43.35 37.03 -59.37
N ARG A 2 42.81 36.29 -60.35
CA ARG A 2 41.91 36.85 -61.37
C ARG A 2 40.50 36.96 -60.78
N ARG A 3 39.95 38.18 -60.76
CA ARG A 3 38.53 38.43 -60.46
C ARG A 3 37.68 38.06 -61.66
N ILE A 4 36.48 37.55 -61.42
CA ILE A 4 35.53 37.25 -62.50
C ILE A 4 34.91 38.58 -62.98
N PRO A 5 34.89 38.85 -64.30
CA PRO A 5 34.25 40.05 -64.81
C PRO A 5 32.76 40.12 -64.39
N GLY A 6 32.36 41.21 -63.72
CA GLY A 6 30.99 41.42 -63.22
C GLY A 6 30.73 40.93 -61.79
N PHE A 7 31.73 40.36 -61.10
CA PHE A 7 31.63 39.95 -59.70
C PHE A 7 32.78 40.53 -58.88
N ASP A 8 32.50 40.93 -57.63
CA ASP A 8 33.51 41.43 -56.69
C ASP A 8 34.41 40.33 -56.11
N ARG A 9 34.18 39.07 -56.49
CA ARG A 9 34.84 37.87 -55.96
C ARG A 9 35.75 37.20 -56.99
N THR A 10 36.70 36.41 -56.50
CA THR A 10 37.57 35.56 -57.33
C THR A 10 36.91 34.20 -57.53
N LEU A 11 37.24 33.50 -58.62
CA LEU A 11 36.71 32.15 -58.89
C LEU A 11 37.04 31.19 -57.74
N ASP A 12 38.28 31.22 -57.27
CA ASP A 12 38.75 30.40 -56.14
C ASP A 12 37.90 30.66 -54.88
N ALA A 13 37.63 31.93 -54.56
CA ALA A 13 36.81 32.28 -53.41
C ALA A 13 35.35 31.80 -53.51
N ILE A 14 34.79 31.66 -54.71
CA ILE A 14 33.43 31.11 -54.90
C ILE A 14 33.45 29.59 -54.73
N VAL A 15 34.44 28.93 -55.31
CA VAL A 15 34.60 27.46 -55.21
C VAL A 15 34.86 27.05 -53.76
N ASP A 16 35.75 27.74 -53.05
CA ASP A 16 36.07 27.45 -51.64
C ASP A 16 34.85 27.62 -50.72
N GLU A 17 34.00 28.63 -50.98
CA GLU A 17 32.80 28.89 -50.19
C GLU A 17 31.72 27.84 -50.44
N GLU A 18 31.51 27.43 -51.69
CA GLU A 18 30.59 26.33 -52.03
C GLU A 18 31.08 24.98 -51.48
N GLU A 19 32.38 24.69 -51.58
CA GLU A 19 32.97 23.47 -51.02
C GLU A 19 32.82 23.40 -49.50
N ALA A 20 33.00 24.52 -48.79
CA ALA A 20 32.78 24.59 -47.35
C ALA A 20 31.31 24.32 -46.95
N ILE A 21 30.35 24.82 -47.75
CA ILE A 21 28.92 24.57 -47.54
C ILE A 21 28.61 23.07 -47.72
N TRP A 22 29.09 22.47 -48.80
CA TRP A 22 28.89 21.04 -49.08
C TRP A 22 29.54 20.15 -48.03
N SER A 23 30.77 20.46 -47.62
CA SER A 23 31.47 19.70 -46.57
C SER A 23 30.71 19.72 -45.25
N ARG A 24 30.16 20.88 -44.85
CA ARG A 24 29.34 20.98 -43.63
C ARG A 24 28.04 20.20 -43.75
N PHE A 25 27.41 20.21 -44.92
CA PHE A 25 26.20 19.42 -45.19
C PHE A 25 26.47 17.91 -45.05
N ASP A 26 27.53 17.40 -45.70
CA ASP A 26 27.92 15.99 -45.64
C ASP A 26 28.29 15.57 -44.21
N GLN A 27 29.04 16.39 -43.47
CA GLN A 27 29.36 16.12 -42.07
C GLN A 27 28.09 16.05 -41.20
N THR A 28 27.10 16.90 -41.47
CA THR A 28 25.83 16.89 -40.74
C THR A 28 25.01 15.66 -41.09
N LEU A 29 24.99 15.22 -42.34
CA LEU A 29 24.34 13.96 -42.75
C LEU A 29 24.99 12.75 -42.07
N LEU A 30 26.31 12.68 -42.07
CA LEU A 30 27.06 11.60 -41.44
C LEU A 30 26.82 11.55 -39.92
N ALA A 31 26.67 12.72 -39.30
CA ALA A 31 26.29 12.83 -37.89
C ALA A 31 24.87 12.33 -37.63
N ILE A 32 23.91 12.64 -38.51
CA ILE A 32 22.53 12.13 -38.43
C ILE A 32 22.50 10.61 -38.63
N GLU A 33 23.25 10.06 -39.58
CA GLU A 33 23.34 8.61 -39.80
C GLU A 33 23.87 7.88 -38.56
N ARG A 34 24.94 8.40 -37.93
CA ARG A 34 25.47 7.83 -36.68
C ARG A 34 24.46 7.86 -35.53
N MET A 35 23.59 8.88 -35.48
CA MET A 35 22.51 8.89 -34.49
C MET A 35 21.49 7.78 -34.74
N VAL A 36 21.17 7.47 -36.00
CA VAL A 36 20.25 6.38 -36.36
C VAL A 36 20.83 5.02 -35.95
N GLU A 37 22.15 4.87 -36.02
CA GLU A 37 22.88 3.69 -35.55
C GLU A 37 23.00 3.59 -34.01
N GLY A 38 22.42 4.54 -33.26
CA GLY A 38 22.43 4.57 -31.80
C GLY A 38 23.53 5.43 -31.16
N GLY A 39 24.22 6.25 -31.96
CA GLY A 39 25.20 7.24 -31.49
C GLY A 39 24.58 8.45 -30.77
N GLU A 40 25.44 9.32 -30.25
CA GLU A 40 25.00 10.49 -29.47
C GLU A 40 24.22 11.51 -30.32
N PRO A 41 23.22 12.21 -29.73
CA PRO A 41 22.44 13.23 -30.44
C PRO A 41 23.30 14.45 -30.80
N VAL A 42 23.27 14.88 -32.06
CA VAL A 42 23.91 16.13 -32.50
C VAL A 42 22.96 17.33 -32.47
N ALA A 43 23.52 18.52 -32.21
CA ALA A 43 22.75 19.76 -32.08
C ALA A 43 22.39 20.42 -33.43
N GLU A 44 23.23 20.27 -34.46
CA GLU A 44 22.96 20.73 -35.83
C GLU A 44 22.36 19.58 -36.65
N THR A 45 21.14 19.77 -37.15
CA THR A 45 20.35 18.69 -37.76
C THR A 45 19.73 19.09 -39.09
N LEU A 46 20.38 19.97 -39.86
CA LEU A 46 19.81 20.50 -41.12
C LEU A 46 18.39 21.08 -40.97
N GLY A 47 18.07 21.64 -39.78
CA GLY A 47 16.74 22.17 -39.48
C GLY A 47 15.69 21.13 -39.06
N LEU A 48 16.07 19.87 -38.86
CA LEU A 48 15.13 18.85 -38.35
C LEU A 48 14.74 19.15 -36.88
N PRO A 49 13.44 18.99 -36.51
CA PRO A 49 12.93 19.36 -35.18
C PRO A 49 13.26 18.32 -34.09
N LEU A 50 14.52 17.89 -34.01
CA LEU A 50 15.01 16.83 -33.13
C LEU A 50 14.78 17.15 -31.65
N ALA A 51 15.10 18.37 -31.20
CA ALA A 51 14.89 18.79 -29.82
C ALA A 51 13.43 18.65 -29.39
N GLY A 52 12.49 19.00 -30.26
CA GLY A 52 11.06 18.83 -30.02
C GLY A 52 10.63 17.36 -29.98
N ALA A 53 11.22 16.51 -30.83
CA ALA A 53 10.94 15.07 -30.82
C ALA A 53 11.47 14.39 -29.54
N ILE A 54 12.67 14.75 -29.09
CA ILE A 54 13.26 14.27 -27.82
C ILE A 54 12.40 14.71 -26.64
N ALA A 55 11.99 15.99 -26.58
CA ALA A 55 11.13 16.49 -25.52
C ALA A 55 9.79 15.72 -25.46
N ARG A 56 9.14 15.49 -26.61
CA ARG A 56 7.92 14.68 -26.69
C ARG A 56 8.15 13.22 -26.28
N ALA A 57 9.29 12.63 -26.61
CA ALA A 57 9.62 11.27 -26.20
C ALA A 57 9.78 11.15 -24.68
N LYS A 58 10.54 12.07 -24.06
CA LYS A 58 10.69 12.16 -22.60
C LYS A 58 9.35 12.36 -21.90
N GLU A 59 8.49 13.22 -22.45
CA GLU A 59 7.16 13.45 -21.89
C GLU A 59 6.27 12.20 -21.96
N ARG A 60 6.30 11.45 -23.07
CA ARG A 60 5.58 10.16 -23.17
C ARG A 60 6.09 9.14 -22.16
N GLU A 61 7.40 9.06 -21.96
CA GLU A 61 8.01 8.15 -20.99
C GLU A 61 7.62 8.53 -19.55
N ARG A 62 7.64 9.82 -19.23
CA ARG A 62 7.15 10.34 -17.95
C ARG A 62 5.68 9.98 -17.74
N GLN A 63 4.83 10.23 -18.72
CA GLN A 63 3.39 9.89 -18.65
C GLN A 63 3.15 8.39 -18.49
N LYS A 64 3.95 7.56 -19.16
CA LYS A 64 3.89 6.10 -19.01
C LYS A 64 4.23 5.69 -17.57
N THR A 65 5.32 6.23 -17.02
CA THR A 65 5.76 5.94 -15.66
C THR A 65 4.72 6.37 -14.62
N GLU A 66 4.12 7.55 -14.80
CA GLU A 66 3.06 8.05 -13.91
C GLU A 66 1.82 7.17 -13.96
N ARG A 67 1.38 6.75 -15.15
CA ARG A 67 0.24 5.84 -15.30
C ARG A 67 0.50 4.50 -14.63
N GLU A 68 1.69 3.93 -14.81
CA GLU A 68 2.03 2.68 -14.14
C GLU A 68 2.04 2.83 -12.62
N ALA A 69 2.43 4.00 -12.09
CA ALA A 69 2.37 4.29 -10.65
C ALA A 69 0.92 4.41 -10.16
N ASP A 70 0.06 5.12 -10.91
CA ASP A 70 -1.38 5.23 -10.64
C ASP A 70 -2.07 3.85 -10.66
N ASP A 71 -1.74 3.00 -11.63
CA ASP A 71 -2.31 1.65 -11.75
C ASP A 71 -1.95 0.78 -10.53
N ARG A 72 -0.71 0.87 -10.05
CA ARG A 72 -0.27 0.17 -8.82
C ARG A 72 -1.02 0.66 -7.59
N GLU A 73 -1.17 1.97 -7.45
CA GLU A 73 -1.92 2.57 -6.35
C GLU A 73 -3.39 2.13 -6.36
N GLN A 74 -4.03 2.13 -7.53
CA GLN A 74 -5.40 1.66 -7.69
C GLN A 74 -5.54 0.17 -7.35
N LEU A 75 -4.63 -0.66 -7.84
CA LEU A 75 -4.60 -2.09 -7.51
C LEU A 75 -4.53 -2.30 -6.00
N LEU A 76 -3.61 -1.61 -5.33
CA LEU A 76 -3.44 -1.71 -3.89
C LEU A 76 -4.68 -1.22 -3.13
N ARG A 77 -5.28 -0.10 -3.55
CA ARG A 77 -6.53 0.41 -2.96
C ARG A 77 -7.68 -0.58 -3.08
N HIS A 78 -7.83 -1.21 -4.25
CA HIS A 78 -8.85 -2.23 -4.47
C HIS A 78 -8.58 -3.48 -3.62
N ALA A 79 -7.34 -3.95 -3.57
CA ALA A 79 -6.95 -5.09 -2.74
C ALA A 79 -7.24 -4.81 -1.26
N ALA A 80 -6.84 -3.64 -0.75
CA ALA A 80 -7.05 -3.26 0.63
C ALA A 80 -8.55 -3.12 0.97
N SER A 81 -9.33 -2.50 0.10
CA SER A 81 -10.79 -2.40 0.28
C SER A 81 -11.45 -3.78 0.36
N ASN A 82 -11.07 -4.70 -0.52
CA ASN A 82 -11.60 -6.07 -0.51
C ASN A 82 -11.17 -6.88 0.71
N ALA A 83 -9.94 -6.68 1.19
CA ALA A 83 -9.37 -7.44 2.30
C ALA A 83 -9.82 -6.92 3.68
N LEU A 84 -9.85 -5.60 3.87
CA LEU A 84 -10.01 -4.96 5.18
C LEU A 84 -11.33 -4.17 5.33
N GLY A 85 -12.08 -3.96 4.23
CA GLY A 85 -13.33 -3.21 4.23
C GLY A 85 -13.16 -1.81 4.81
N SER A 86 -13.86 -1.51 5.90
CA SER A 86 -13.82 -0.20 6.56
C SER A 86 -12.44 0.17 7.13
N HIS A 87 -11.56 -0.81 7.37
CA HIS A 87 -10.21 -0.56 7.91
C HIS A 87 -9.17 -0.25 6.83
N ALA A 88 -9.53 -0.41 5.55
CA ALA A 88 -8.61 -0.26 4.43
C ALA A 88 -7.94 1.11 4.38
N SER A 89 -8.72 2.20 4.50
CA SER A 89 -8.18 3.56 4.45
C SER A 89 -7.21 3.83 5.60
N ALA A 90 -7.54 3.41 6.82
CA ALA A 90 -6.65 3.60 7.96
C ALA A 90 -5.31 2.88 7.75
N TRP A 91 -5.36 1.64 7.26
CA TRP A 91 -4.16 0.84 6.99
C TRP A 91 -3.30 1.44 5.86
N LEU A 92 -3.90 1.86 4.75
CA LEU A 92 -3.18 2.41 3.59
C LEU A 92 -2.37 3.68 3.88
N TYR A 93 -2.83 4.48 4.85
CA TYR A 93 -2.23 5.76 5.22
C TYR A 93 -1.59 5.73 6.62
N THR A 94 -1.29 4.55 7.18
CA THR A 94 -0.56 4.42 8.44
C THR A 94 0.72 3.62 8.21
N PRO A 95 1.91 4.21 8.48
CA PRO A 95 2.16 5.59 8.92
C PRO A 95 1.81 6.64 7.82
N PRO A 96 1.58 7.93 8.17
CA PRO A 96 1.03 8.94 7.25
C PRO A 96 2.00 9.55 6.23
N ASP A 97 3.23 9.05 6.13
CA ASP A 97 4.33 9.67 5.36
C ASP A 97 4.80 8.79 4.19
N ALA A 98 6.07 8.93 3.78
CA ALA A 98 6.69 8.14 2.71
C ALA A 98 6.66 6.63 2.96
N ASP A 99 6.56 6.23 4.22
CA ASP A 99 6.47 4.83 4.64
C ASP A 99 5.03 4.28 4.56
N ALA A 100 4.04 5.12 4.20
CA ALA A 100 2.67 4.68 4.01
C ALA A 100 2.62 3.56 2.95
N PRO A 101 1.87 2.47 3.19
CA PRO A 101 1.70 1.39 2.23
C PRO A 101 1.34 1.86 0.82
N VAL A 102 0.48 2.88 0.73
CA VAL A 102 0.06 3.48 -0.55
C VAL A 102 1.21 4.15 -1.31
N VAL A 103 2.12 4.82 -0.60
CA VAL A 103 3.25 5.55 -1.21
C VAL A 103 4.32 4.56 -1.65
N ARG A 104 4.64 3.58 -0.79
CA ARG A 104 5.60 2.51 -1.08
C ARG A 104 5.17 1.66 -2.30
N GLY A 105 3.93 1.19 -2.29
CA GLY A 105 3.38 0.39 -3.39
C GLY A 105 3.25 1.15 -4.72
N ARG A 106 3.02 2.47 -4.68
CA ARG A 106 3.01 3.33 -5.87
C ARG A 106 4.40 3.42 -6.51
N ASN A 107 5.41 3.68 -5.69
CA ASN A 107 6.75 4.07 -6.13
C ASN A 107 7.62 2.89 -6.60
N SER A 108 7.38 1.68 -6.12
CA SER A 108 8.18 0.51 -6.46
C SER A 108 7.35 -0.75 -6.64
N LYS A 109 7.65 -1.52 -7.69
CA LYS A 109 7.00 -2.81 -7.95
C LYS A 109 7.36 -3.85 -6.89
N ASP A 110 8.60 -3.86 -6.44
CA ASP A 110 9.05 -4.81 -5.41
C ASP A 110 8.43 -4.48 -4.06
N GLU A 111 8.29 -3.18 -3.75
CA GLU A 111 7.59 -2.76 -2.54
C GLU A 111 6.09 -3.03 -2.61
N LEU A 112 5.47 -2.92 -3.79
CA LEU A 112 4.07 -3.30 -3.97
C LEU A 112 3.83 -4.76 -3.57
N SER A 113 4.70 -5.69 -3.98
CA SER A 113 4.60 -7.08 -3.57
C SER A 113 4.71 -7.25 -2.06
N ALA A 114 5.70 -6.62 -1.42
CA ALA A 114 5.86 -6.68 0.04
C ALA A 114 4.66 -6.08 0.79
N VAL A 115 4.09 -4.99 0.28
CA VAL A 115 2.91 -4.34 0.86
C VAL A 115 1.67 -5.24 0.72
N LEU A 116 1.51 -5.95 -0.40
CA LEU A 116 0.41 -6.90 -0.58
C LEU A 116 0.53 -8.11 0.36
N GLU A 117 1.74 -8.60 0.64
CA GLU A 117 1.95 -9.64 1.65
C GLU A 117 1.56 -9.14 3.05
N ALA A 118 2.00 -7.94 3.43
CA ALA A 118 1.61 -7.32 4.70
C ALA A 118 0.09 -7.11 4.83
N LEU A 119 -0.59 -6.85 3.70
CA LEU A 119 -2.06 -6.76 3.67
C LEU A 119 -2.73 -8.10 3.99
N GLU A 120 -2.18 -9.21 3.49
CA GLU A 120 -2.70 -10.55 3.78
C GLU A 120 -2.53 -10.92 5.25
N ASP A 121 -1.40 -10.55 5.85
CA ASP A 121 -1.14 -10.73 7.28
C ASP A 121 -2.12 -9.91 8.14
N GLU A 122 -2.35 -8.63 7.80
CA GLU A 122 -3.31 -7.81 8.53
C GLU A 122 -4.74 -8.37 8.42
N ARG A 123 -5.13 -8.83 7.22
CA ARG A 123 -6.43 -9.49 7.02
C ARG A 123 -6.57 -10.72 7.91
N ARG A 124 -5.52 -11.53 8.02
CA ARG A 124 -5.50 -12.72 8.88
C ARG A 124 -5.64 -12.33 10.35
N LEU A 125 -4.90 -11.33 10.81
CA LEU A 125 -4.98 -10.83 12.18
C LEU A 125 -6.39 -10.31 12.52
N LEU A 126 -7.03 -9.56 11.62
CA LEU A 126 -8.41 -9.12 11.82
C LEU A 126 -9.40 -10.28 11.88
N ALA A 127 -9.23 -11.29 11.02
CA ALA A 127 -10.07 -12.48 11.03
C ALA A 127 -9.92 -13.27 12.35
N GLU A 128 -8.69 -13.42 12.84
CA GLU A 128 -8.38 -14.07 14.12
C GLU A 128 -8.99 -13.29 15.30
N ARG A 129 -8.86 -11.96 15.33
CA ARG A 129 -9.51 -11.10 16.33
C ARG A 129 -11.02 -11.23 16.29
N SER A 130 -11.63 -11.16 15.11
CA SER A 130 -13.08 -11.33 14.95
C SER A 130 -13.57 -12.71 15.41
N ALA A 131 -12.81 -13.77 15.12
CA ALA A 131 -13.13 -15.11 15.58
C ALA A 131 -13.02 -15.23 17.12
N ALA A 132 -11.99 -14.64 17.72
CA ALA A 132 -11.82 -14.57 19.16
C ALA A 132 -12.96 -13.81 19.84
N ASP A 133 -13.35 -12.65 19.30
CA ASP A 133 -14.45 -11.84 19.84
C ASP A 133 -15.80 -12.57 19.77
N LYS A 134 -16.06 -13.29 18.66
CA LYS A 134 -17.24 -14.14 18.51
C LYS A 134 -17.25 -15.27 19.55
N LEU A 135 -16.11 -15.92 19.75
CA LEU A 135 -15.98 -16.99 20.74
C LEU A 135 -16.19 -16.46 22.16
N ALA A 136 -15.58 -15.31 22.51
CA ALA A 136 -15.75 -14.66 23.80
C ALA A 136 -17.21 -14.26 24.04
N THR A 137 -17.88 -13.71 23.02
CA THR A 137 -19.30 -13.34 23.08
C THR A 137 -20.17 -14.56 23.35
N GLU A 138 -19.93 -15.67 22.64
CA GLU A 138 -20.66 -16.92 22.83
C GLU A 138 -20.42 -17.52 24.22
N CYS A 139 -19.18 -17.53 24.69
CA CYS A 139 -18.84 -18.05 26.01
C CYS A 139 -19.51 -17.22 27.13
N ARG A 140 -19.44 -15.88 27.04
CA ARG A 140 -20.14 -14.96 27.95
C ARG A 140 -21.66 -15.14 27.92
N ARG A 141 -22.25 -15.34 26.74
CA ARG A 141 -23.68 -15.63 26.57
C ARG A 141 -24.08 -16.91 27.29
N LEU A 142 -23.31 -17.99 27.11
CA LEU A 142 -23.55 -19.27 27.79
C LEU A 142 -23.44 -19.15 29.31
N LEU A 143 -22.38 -18.49 29.80
CA LEU A 143 -22.19 -18.26 31.24
C LEU A 143 -23.35 -17.47 31.84
N LYS A 144 -23.79 -16.40 31.16
CA LYS A 144 -24.93 -15.59 31.60
C LYS A 144 -26.21 -16.42 31.70
N ALA A 145 -26.54 -17.20 30.67
CA ALA A 145 -27.73 -18.03 30.66
C ALA A 145 -27.71 -19.09 31.78
N GLU A 146 -26.55 -19.69 32.05
CA GLU A 146 -26.37 -20.65 33.14
C GLU A 146 -26.48 -20.00 34.52
N ALA A 147 -25.86 -18.83 34.71
CA ALA A 147 -25.95 -18.07 35.95
C ALA A 147 -27.38 -17.63 36.24
N GLU A 148 -28.10 -17.11 35.24
CA GLU A 148 -29.51 -16.73 35.37
C GLU A 148 -30.40 -17.92 35.72
N LYS A 149 -30.17 -19.08 35.09
CA LYS A 149 -30.91 -20.31 35.40
C LYS A 149 -30.66 -20.82 36.82
N ALA A 150 -29.41 -20.74 37.31
CA ALA A 150 -29.03 -21.33 38.58
C ALA A 150 -29.26 -20.42 39.79
N LEU A 151 -29.08 -19.11 39.63
CA LEU A 151 -29.15 -18.10 40.70
C LEU A 151 -30.39 -17.19 40.61
N GLY A 152 -31.04 -17.13 39.45
CA GLY A 152 -32.06 -16.14 39.13
C GLY A 152 -31.46 -14.80 38.67
N PRO A 153 -32.23 -13.95 37.99
CA PRO A 153 -31.74 -12.73 37.35
C PRO A 153 -31.16 -11.71 38.36
N ALA A 154 -31.67 -11.65 39.59
CA ALA A 154 -31.20 -10.72 40.61
C ALA A 154 -29.78 -11.01 41.12
N LEU A 155 -29.37 -12.29 41.14
CA LEU A 155 -28.08 -12.73 41.68
C LEU A 155 -27.07 -13.09 40.59
N ALA A 156 -27.52 -13.26 39.34
CA ALA A 156 -26.64 -13.51 38.20
C ALA A 156 -25.73 -12.31 37.89
N ASN A 157 -26.26 -11.09 37.89
CA ASN A 157 -25.45 -9.91 37.55
C ASN A 157 -24.32 -9.62 38.57
N PRO A 158 -24.56 -9.73 39.90
CA PRO A 158 -23.48 -9.72 40.88
C PRO A 158 -22.46 -10.84 40.65
N PHE A 159 -22.90 -12.06 40.33
CA PHE A 159 -21.99 -13.17 40.04
C PHE A 159 -21.02 -12.86 38.90
N LEU A 160 -21.55 -12.40 37.76
CA LEU A 160 -20.76 -12.20 36.56
C LEU A 160 -19.68 -11.12 36.71
N ASN A 161 -19.98 -10.05 37.45
CA ASN A 161 -19.11 -8.87 37.51
C ASN A 161 -18.27 -8.79 38.78
N ASN A 162 -18.57 -9.58 39.81
CA ASN A 162 -17.81 -9.51 41.05
C ASN A 162 -16.42 -10.13 40.88
N TYR A 163 -15.42 -9.48 41.46
CA TYR A 163 -14.06 -9.98 41.47
C TYR A 163 -13.98 -11.24 42.31
N ASP A 164 -13.41 -12.31 41.73
CA ASP A 164 -13.13 -13.53 42.46
C ASP A 164 -11.62 -13.67 42.73
N GLY A 165 -11.27 -13.94 43.99
CA GLY A 165 -9.88 -14.06 44.43
C GLY A 165 -9.15 -15.28 43.86
N HIS A 166 -9.86 -16.36 43.52
CA HIS A 166 -9.27 -17.55 42.89
C HIS A 166 -9.05 -17.31 41.39
N LEU A 167 -9.98 -16.63 40.73
CA LEU A 167 -9.87 -16.29 39.31
C LEU A 167 -8.94 -15.09 39.06
N LYS A 168 -8.67 -14.29 40.10
CA LYS A 168 -7.98 -12.99 40.03
C LYS A 168 -8.62 -12.00 39.05
N ALA A 169 -9.89 -12.20 38.72
CA ALA A 169 -10.68 -11.46 37.76
C ALA A 169 -12.17 -11.75 37.99
N SER A 170 -13.06 -11.03 37.30
CA SER A 170 -14.47 -11.38 37.30
C SER A 170 -14.73 -12.61 36.43
N PRO A 171 -15.75 -13.44 36.73
CA PRO A 171 -16.15 -14.54 35.87
C PRO A 171 -16.45 -14.11 34.43
N TRP A 172 -16.94 -12.88 34.23
CA TRP A 172 -17.20 -12.31 32.90
C TRP A 172 -15.91 -12.01 32.11
N ASP A 173 -14.89 -11.48 32.78
CA ASP A 173 -13.63 -11.07 32.15
C ASP A 173 -12.81 -12.28 31.70
N ILE A 174 -12.82 -13.38 32.46
CA ILE A 174 -12.08 -14.59 32.10
C ILE A 174 -12.79 -15.40 31.00
N CYS A 175 -14.08 -15.16 30.76
CA CYS A 175 -14.90 -15.96 29.86
C CYS A 175 -14.70 -15.56 28.38
N ILE A 176 -13.45 -15.44 27.96
CA ILE A 176 -13.05 -15.12 26.59
C ILE A 176 -12.87 -16.36 25.71
N ASP A 177 -12.74 -17.54 26.32
CA ASP A 177 -12.62 -18.82 25.63
C ASP A 177 -13.30 -19.97 26.40
N LYS A 178 -13.16 -21.20 25.89
CA LYS A 178 -13.75 -22.40 26.49
C LYS A 178 -13.12 -22.78 27.84
N ALA A 179 -11.84 -22.49 28.05
CA ALA A 179 -11.15 -22.79 29.29
C ALA A 179 -11.60 -21.84 30.41
N GLY A 180 -11.68 -20.55 30.10
CA GLY A 180 -12.24 -19.50 30.95
C GLY A 180 -13.70 -19.77 31.31
N LEU A 181 -14.53 -20.19 30.34
CA LEU A 181 -15.91 -20.62 30.62
C LEU A 181 -15.96 -21.78 31.62
N ARG A 182 -15.07 -22.77 31.49
CA ARG A 182 -15.01 -23.90 32.43
C ARG A 182 -14.65 -23.44 33.84
N LEU A 183 -13.69 -22.53 33.98
CA LEU A 183 -13.31 -21.95 35.28
C LEU A 183 -14.45 -21.14 35.89
N ALA A 184 -15.11 -20.30 35.09
CA ALA A 184 -16.26 -19.51 35.54
C ALA A 184 -17.43 -20.41 35.99
N ARG A 185 -17.66 -21.55 35.33
CA ARG A 185 -18.66 -22.55 35.74
C ARG A 185 -18.35 -23.20 37.09
N ILE A 186 -17.09 -23.52 37.34
CA ILE A 186 -16.66 -24.04 38.65
C ILE A 186 -16.98 -23.01 39.73
N GLU A 187 -16.68 -21.74 39.46
CA GLU A 187 -16.96 -20.67 40.43
C GLU A 187 -18.46 -20.40 40.62
N LEU A 188 -19.27 -20.57 39.57
CA LEU A 188 -20.73 -20.51 39.71
C LEU A 188 -21.26 -21.54 40.72
N VAL A 189 -20.74 -22.78 40.67
CA VAL A 189 -21.11 -23.82 41.64
C VAL A 189 -20.69 -23.43 43.06
N ASN A 190 -19.46 -22.96 43.23
CA ASN A 190 -18.95 -22.48 44.52
C ASN A 190 -19.81 -21.34 45.09
N TRP A 191 -20.19 -20.38 44.25
CA TRP A 191 -21.04 -19.27 44.65
C TRP A 191 -22.42 -19.77 45.10
N ILE A 192 -23.05 -20.67 44.35
CA ILE A 192 -24.35 -21.26 44.73
C ILE A 192 -24.26 -21.90 46.12
N GLU A 193 -23.19 -22.65 46.41
CA GLU A 193 -22.98 -23.23 47.73
C GLU A 193 -22.80 -22.18 48.83
N ARG A 194 -21.98 -21.15 48.59
CA ARG A 194 -21.78 -20.04 49.53
C ARG A 194 -23.10 -19.34 49.87
N ASN A 195 -23.91 -19.04 48.86
CA ASN A 195 -25.23 -18.45 49.03
C ASN A 195 -26.20 -19.34 49.82
N LYS A 196 -26.22 -20.65 49.55
CA LYS A 196 -27.06 -21.60 50.30
C LYS A 196 -26.67 -21.68 51.78
N ARG A 197 -25.37 -21.66 52.08
CA ARG A 197 -24.87 -21.68 53.48
C ARG A 197 -25.22 -20.37 54.20
N ALA A 198 -25.10 -19.23 53.53
CA ALA A 198 -25.45 -17.93 54.10
C ALA A 198 -26.95 -17.82 54.45
N ARG A 199 -27.85 -18.40 53.64
CA ARG A 199 -29.30 -18.41 53.90
C ARG A 199 -29.76 -19.35 55.03
N ARG A 200 -28.90 -20.27 55.50
CA ARG A 200 -29.20 -21.21 56.58
C ARG A 200 -28.78 -20.71 57.97
N ARG A 201 -28.05 -19.59 58.03
CA ARG A 201 -27.67 -18.89 59.25
C ARG A 201 -28.63 -17.73 59.48
#